data_AF-A0A080VVV7-F1
#
_entry.id   AF-A0A080VVV7-F1
#
_cell.length_a   1.000
_cell.length_b   1.000
_cell.length_c   1.000
_cell.angle_alpha   90.00
_cell.angle_beta   90.00
_cell.angle_gamma   90.00
#
_symmetry.space_group_name_H-M   'P 1'
#
loop_
_entity.id
_entity.type
_entity.pdbx_description
1 polymer ?
#
loop_
_entity_poly.entity_id
_entity_poly.type
_entity_poly.pdbx_seq_one_letter_code
_entity_poly.pdbx_strand_id
1 'polypeptide(L)'
;MNYQAQMIRIISLIMAWGVLSHLSGCSWMTGSFEDPDVKLLKVEVVKARLLEQEFVMRFRIDNPNDFSLPVRGLQYAVQLNDIQLAEGESSQWFTVPAHGHEVFDVPVRTNLWRHMKYIVKLLERPEEPIRYRLQGEVKTGLMFGRSVHLRRNGEIIPGDFIPE
;
A
#
# COMPACT_ATOMS: atom_id res chain seq x y z
N MET A 1 -33.47 33.62 -52.84
CA MET A 1 -33.44 32.26 -52.22
C MET A 1 -32.02 31.73 -51.95
N ASN A 2 -31.00 32.03 -52.78
CA ASN A 2 -29.64 31.47 -52.60
C ASN A 2 -28.86 32.03 -51.39
N TYR A 3 -29.07 33.29 -51.01
CA TYR A 3 -28.38 33.93 -49.87
C TYR A 3 -28.72 33.33 -48.51
N GLN A 4 -29.98 32.93 -48.31
CA GLN A 4 -30.45 32.32 -47.07
C GLN A 4 -29.81 30.93 -46.86
N ALA A 5 -29.72 30.13 -47.93
CA ALA A 5 -29.04 28.82 -47.89
C ALA A 5 -27.52 28.94 -47.69
N GLN A 6 -26.89 29.97 -48.25
CA GLN A 6 -25.46 30.25 -48.03
C GLN A 6 -25.18 30.69 -46.59
N MET A 7 -26.02 31.55 -46.00
CA MET A 7 -25.88 31.93 -44.59
C MET A 7 -26.03 30.73 -43.64
N ILE A 8 -27.02 29.87 -43.86
CA ILE A 8 -27.23 28.69 -42.99
C ILE A 8 -26.03 27.74 -43.03
N ARG A 9 -25.42 27.55 -44.20
CA ARG A 9 -24.20 26.74 -44.36
C ARG A 9 -22.97 27.34 -43.68
N ILE A 10 -22.81 28.66 -43.74
CA ILE A 10 -21.68 29.35 -43.09
C ILE A 10 -21.84 29.28 -41.56
N ILE A 11 -23.06 29.51 -41.06
CA ILE A 11 -23.36 29.43 -39.62
C ILE A 11 -23.14 28.01 -39.09
N SER A 12 -23.59 26.98 -39.82
CA SER A 12 -23.38 25.59 -39.40
C SER A 12 -21.90 25.17 -39.39
N LEU A 13 -21.10 25.65 -40.34
CA LEU A 13 -19.66 25.42 -40.35
C LEU A 13 -18.95 26.11 -39.19
N ILE A 14 -19.33 27.35 -38.85
CA ILE A 14 -18.78 28.08 -37.69
C ILE A 14 -19.15 27.38 -36.38
N MET A 15 -20.39 26.91 -36.24
CA MET A 15 -20.85 26.19 -35.05
C MET A 15 -20.10 24.86 -34.89
N ALA A 16 -19.89 24.11 -35.98
CA ALA A 16 -19.12 22.87 -35.95
C ALA A 16 -17.66 23.11 -35.52
N TRP A 17 -17.04 24.19 -36.02
CA TRP A 17 -15.66 24.55 -35.63
C TRP A 17 -15.57 25.00 -34.16
N GLY A 18 -16.56 25.75 -33.67
CA GLY A 18 -16.66 26.14 -32.26
C GLY A 18 -16.74 24.95 -31.31
N VAL A 19 -17.52 23.92 -31.67
CA VAL A 19 -17.64 22.67 -30.89
C VAL A 19 -16.32 21.89 -30.87
N LEU A 20 -15.58 21.87 -31.99
CA LEU A 20 -14.27 21.22 -32.09
C LEU A 20 -13.19 21.92 -31.22
N SER A 21 -13.25 23.24 -31.04
CA SER A 21 -12.30 23.97 -30.17
C SER A 21 -12.45 23.69 -28.67
N HIS A 22 -13.60 23.16 -28.22
CA HIS A 22 -13.81 22.77 -26.81
C HIS A 22 -13.28 21.38 -26.46
N LEU A 23 -12.76 20.61 -27.44
CA LEU A 23 -12.05 19.35 -27.20
C LEU A 23 -10.53 19.54 -26.99
N SER A 24 -10.05 20.78 -26.86
CA SER A 24 -8.71 21.05 -26.34
C SER A 24 -8.65 20.69 -24.85
N GLY A 25 -8.65 19.38 -24.60
CA GLY A 25 -8.62 18.76 -23.28
C GLY A 25 -7.40 19.24 -22.49
N CYS A 26 -7.64 19.49 -21.21
CA CYS A 26 -6.65 19.84 -20.22
C CYS A 26 -5.58 18.73 -20.09
N SER A 27 -4.55 18.75 -20.93
CA SER A 27 -3.32 17.95 -20.72
C SER A 27 -2.35 18.62 -19.73
N TRP A 28 -2.75 19.74 -19.11
CA TRP A 28 -1.89 20.53 -18.23
C TRP A 28 -1.78 19.97 -16.80
N MET A 29 -2.70 19.09 -16.37
CA MET A 29 -2.73 18.54 -15.01
C MET A 29 -2.25 17.09 -14.94
N THR A 30 -1.13 16.75 -15.60
CA THR A 30 -0.46 15.47 -15.38
C THR A 30 0.75 15.70 -14.48
N GLY A 31 0.53 16.21 -13.27
CA GLY A 31 1.48 15.98 -12.19
C GLY A 31 1.63 14.46 -12.06
N SER A 32 2.81 13.94 -12.40
CA SER A 32 3.06 12.51 -12.32
C SER A 32 3.03 12.12 -10.85
N PHE A 33 1.93 11.50 -10.39
CA PHE A 33 1.90 10.86 -9.08
C PHE A 33 3.05 9.87 -9.01
N GLU A 34 3.96 10.10 -8.08
CA GLU A 34 5.07 9.23 -7.75
C GLU A 34 4.66 8.33 -6.59
N ASP A 35 4.94 7.03 -6.72
CA ASP A 35 4.52 6.06 -5.71
C ASP A 35 5.26 6.34 -4.39
N PRO A 36 4.53 6.50 -3.27
CA PRO A 36 5.15 6.68 -1.97
C PRO A 36 5.91 5.42 -1.55
N ASP A 37 6.96 5.62 -0.77
CA ASP A 37 7.78 4.53 -0.28
C ASP A 37 7.27 4.09 1.09
N VAL A 38 7.01 2.78 1.25
CA VAL A 38 6.50 2.19 2.49
C VAL A 38 7.56 1.28 3.06
N LYS A 39 7.91 1.49 4.34
CA LYS A 39 8.98 0.77 5.02
C LYS A 39 8.49 0.19 6.33
N LEU A 40 8.74 -1.10 6.55
CA LEU A 40 8.63 -1.70 7.87
C LEU A 40 9.78 -1.19 8.74
N LEU A 41 9.48 -0.45 9.81
CA LEU A 41 10.51 0.03 10.74
C LEU A 41 10.89 -1.08 11.75
N LYS A 42 9.89 -1.72 12.34
CA LYS A 42 10.07 -2.79 13.34
C LYS A 42 8.81 -3.62 13.53
N VAL A 43 8.98 -4.77 14.17
CA VAL A 43 7.90 -5.62 14.68
C VAL A 43 8.04 -5.69 16.19
N GLU A 44 6.98 -5.32 16.91
CA GLU A 44 6.91 -5.38 18.36
C GLU A 44 6.05 -6.55 18.81
N VAL A 45 6.51 -7.26 19.84
CA VAL A 45 5.73 -8.30 20.49
C VAL A 45 4.89 -7.65 21.59
N VAL A 46 3.58 -7.60 21.40
CA VAL A 46 2.65 -7.09 22.43
C VAL A 46 2.30 -8.21 23.39
N LYS A 47 2.01 -9.41 22.85
CA LYS A 47 1.66 -10.59 23.63
C LYS A 47 2.09 -11.85 22.89
N ALA A 48 2.81 -12.74 23.56
CA ALA A 48 3.21 -14.02 23.01
C ALA A 48 2.91 -15.13 24.02
N ARG A 49 1.66 -15.59 24.05
CA ARG A 49 1.23 -16.78 24.79
C ARG A 49 1.01 -17.94 23.81
N LEU A 50 0.93 -19.16 24.33
CA LEU A 50 0.79 -20.37 23.52
C LEU A 50 -0.39 -20.30 22.52
N LEU A 51 -1.52 -19.73 22.93
CA LEU A 51 -2.74 -19.61 22.10
C LEU A 51 -3.03 -18.19 21.60
N GLU A 52 -2.32 -17.18 22.13
CA GLU A 52 -2.63 -15.79 21.87
C GLU A 52 -1.35 -15.06 21.53
N GLN A 53 -1.19 -14.75 20.24
CA GLN A 53 -0.04 -14.02 19.72
C GLN A 53 -0.52 -12.73 19.08
N GLU A 54 -0.07 -11.62 19.66
CA GLU A 54 -0.36 -10.27 19.22
C GLU A 54 0.97 -9.54 18.98
N PHE A 55 1.12 -9.08 17.74
CA PHE A 55 2.26 -8.30 17.32
C PHE A 55 1.78 -6.96 16.76
N VAL A 56 2.67 -5.97 16.76
CA VAL A 56 2.43 -4.70 16.08
C VAL A 56 3.55 -4.49 15.09
N MET A 57 3.19 -4.33 13.81
CA MET A 57 4.13 -3.90 12.78
C MET A 57 4.08 -2.38 12.68
N ARG A 58 5.22 -1.72 12.89
CA ARG A 58 5.35 -0.28 12.74
C ARG A 58 5.87 0.05 11.35
N PHE A 59 5.09 0.82 10.59
CA PHE A 59 5.43 1.24 9.24
C PHE A 59 5.72 2.74 9.17
N ARG A 60 6.54 3.12 8.21
CA ARG A 60 6.73 4.50 7.76
C ARG A 60 6.33 4.59 6.30
N ILE A 61 5.58 5.62 5.95
CA ILE A 61 5.28 5.96 4.57
C ILE A 61 5.90 7.33 4.26
N ASP A 62 6.70 7.40 3.21
CA ASP A 62 7.33 8.63 2.71
C ASP A 62 6.56 9.08 1.45
N ASN A 63 6.03 10.29 1.45
CA ASN A 63 5.28 10.85 0.33
C ASN A 63 6.18 11.78 -0.50
N PRO A 64 6.65 11.35 -1.70
CA PRO A 64 7.49 12.18 -2.56
C PRO A 64 6.71 13.32 -3.25
N ASN A 65 5.37 13.24 -3.27
CA ASN A 65 4.52 14.18 -4.00
C ASN A 65 4.37 15.53 -3.28
N ASP A 66 4.07 16.57 -4.05
CA ASP A 66 3.84 17.94 -3.60
C ASP A 66 2.41 18.19 -3.05
N PHE A 67 1.58 17.15 -3.02
CA PHE A 67 0.25 17.16 -2.42
C PHE A 67 0.15 16.16 -1.25
N SER A 68 -0.79 16.43 -0.33
CA SER A 68 -1.09 15.52 0.77
C SER A 68 -1.68 14.20 0.25
N LEU A 69 -1.25 13.08 0.81
CA LEU A 69 -1.65 11.74 0.42
C LEU A 69 -2.57 11.10 1.49
N PRO A 70 -3.89 11.02 1.24
CA PRO A 70 -4.77 10.25 2.11
C PRO A 70 -4.43 8.77 2.02
N VAL A 71 -4.29 8.11 3.17
CA VAL A 71 -4.14 6.67 3.31
C VAL A 71 -5.40 6.13 3.97
N ARG A 72 -6.05 5.15 3.34
CA ARG A 72 -7.32 4.57 3.81
C ARG A 72 -7.13 3.25 4.54
N GLY A 73 -6.02 2.58 4.29
CA GLY A 73 -5.73 1.28 4.91
C GLY A 73 -4.56 0.55 4.28
N LEU A 74 -4.25 -0.60 4.88
CA LEU A 74 -3.21 -1.52 4.46
C LEU A 74 -3.77 -2.94 4.46
N GLN A 75 -3.64 -3.64 3.35
CA GLN A 75 -3.75 -5.10 3.32
C GLN A 75 -2.34 -5.69 3.41
N TYR A 76 -2.18 -6.78 4.16
CA TYR A 76 -0.87 -7.39 4.36
C TYR A 76 -0.95 -8.91 4.46
N ALA A 77 0.14 -9.57 4.08
CA ALA A 77 0.38 -10.99 4.26
C ALA A 77 1.83 -11.23 4.70
N VAL A 78 2.01 -12.05 5.72
CA VAL A 78 3.32 -12.45 6.26
C VAL A 78 3.48 -13.94 6.08
N GLN A 79 4.58 -14.33 5.43
CA GLN A 79 4.97 -15.72 5.23
C GLN A 79 6.33 -15.96 5.90
N LEU A 80 6.47 -17.17 6.43
CA LEU A 80 7.68 -17.68 7.06
C LEU A 80 8.01 -19.00 6.38
N ASN A 81 9.12 -19.02 5.66
CA ASN A 81 9.41 -19.99 4.60
C ASN A 81 8.21 -20.13 3.66
N ASP A 82 7.60 -21.31 3.62
CA ASP A 82 6.44 -21.62 2.78
C ASP A 82 5.11 -21.57 3.55
N ILE A 83 5.12 -21.12 4.81
CA ILE A 83 3.94 -21.07 5.68
C ILE A 83 3.43 -19.64 5.80
N GLN A 84 2.13 -19.47 5.51
CA GLN A 84 1.46 -18.19 5.78
C GLN A 84 1.18 -18.03 7.27
N LEU A 85 1.85 -17.06 7.88
CA LEU A 85 1.80 -16.79 9.31
C LEU A 85 0.62 -15.90 9.69
N ALA A 86 0.41 -14.84 8.90
CA ALA A 86 -0.61 -13.84 9.13
C ALA A 86 -1.09 -13.25 7.81
N GLU A 87 -2.34 -12.83 7.80
CA GLU A 87 -2.96 -12.04 6.74
C GLU A 87 -4.03 -11.17 7.39
N GLY A 88 -4.18 -9.93 6.92
CA GLY A 88 -5.18 -9.04 7.44
C GLY A 88 -5.29 -7.72 6.69
N GLU A 89 -6.25 -6.92 7.12
CA GLU A 89 -6.48 -5.57 6.65
C GLU A 89 -6.57 -4.63 7.85
N SER A 90 -5.90 -3.48 7.75
CA SER A 90 -6.08 -2.34 8.64
C SER A 90 -6.81 -1.25 7.89
N SER A 91 -7.92 -0.77 8.44
CA SER A 91 -8.75 0.31 7.86
C SER A 91 -8.44 1.68 8.49
N GLN A 92 -7.21 1.86 8.99
CA GLN A 92 -6.81 3.13 9.60
C GLN A 92 -6.71 4.22 8.53
N TRP A 93 -7.48 5.29 8.72
CA TRP A 93 -7.43 6.46 7.85
C TRP A 93 -6.53 7.53 8.46
N PHE A 94 -5.51 7.95 7.72
CA PHE A 94 -4.67 9.10 8.03
C PHE A 94 -4.24 9.81 6.74
N THR A 95 -3.54 10.94 6.84
CA THR A 95 -3.05 11.69 5.69
C THR A 95 -1.57 11.97 5.85
N VAL A 96 -0.76 11.62 4.84
CA VAL A 96 0.67 11.94 4.79
C VAL A 96 0.84 13.33 4.18
N PRO A 97 1.55 14.27 4.83
CA PRO A 97 1.80 15.60 4.27
C PRO A 97 2.55 15.55 2.93
N ALA A 98 2.43 16.62 2.14
CA ALA A 98 3.25 16.83 0.94
C ALA A 98 4.74 16.82 1.28
N HIS A 99 5.56 16.11 0.50
CA HIS A 99 7.00 15.87 0.75
C HIS A 99 7.31 15.40 2.18
N GLY A 100 6.32 14.81 2.85
CA GLY A 100 6.35 14.45 4.25
C GLY A 100 6.42 12.95 4.47
N HIS A 101 6.32 12.56 5.73
CA HIS A 101 6.24 11.16 6.13
C HIS A 101 5.33 10.99 7.32
N GLU A 102 4.76 9.79 7.46
CA GLU A 102 3.96 9.41 8.62
C GLU A 102 4.35 8.01 9.09
N VAL A 103 4.18 7.79 10.39
CA VAL A 103 4.40 6.49 11.03
C VAL A 103 3.07 5.96 11.53
N PHE A 104 2.78 4.71 11.21
CA PHE A 104 1.53 4.06 11.60
C PHE A 104 1.77 2.62 12.03
N ASP A 105 0.95 2.17 12.98
CA ASP A 105 1.06 0.87 13.62
C ASP A 105 -0.08 -0.03 13.16
N VAL A 106 0.26 -1.27 12.79
CA VAL A 106 -0.69 -2.26 12.29
C VAL A 106 -0.67 -3.45 13.23
N PRO A 107 -1.75 -3.68 14.01
CA PRO A 107 -1.90 -4.87 14.80
C PRO A 107 -1.97 -6.10 13.90
N VAL A 108 -1.16 -7.11 14.21
CA VAL A 108 -1.06 -8.36 13.47
C VAL A 108 -1.54 -9.51 14.33
N ARG A 109 -2.56 -10.19 13.81
CA ARG A 109 -3.03 -11.46 14.35
C ARG A 109 -2.43 -12.59 13.53
N THR A 110 -1.75 -13.50 14.21
CA THR A 110 -1.10 -14.64 13.56
C THR A 110 -1.90 -15.91 13.78
N ASN A 111 -1.70 -16.89 12.90
CA ASN A 111 -2.23 -18.24 13.03
C ASN A 111 -1.13 -19.24 13.40
N LEU A 112 -0.13 -18.81 14.18
CA LEU A 112 1.03 -19.62 14.58
C LEU A 112 0.62 -20.99 15.14
N TRP A 113 -0.46 -21.05 15.92
CA TRP A 113 -0.96 -22.27 16.53
C TRP A 113 -1.26 -23.39 15.52
N ARG A 114 -1.81 -23.05 14.34
CA ARG A 114 -2.11 -24.05 13.29
C ARG A 114 -0.86 -24.72 12.73
N HIS A 115 0.29 -24.09 12.89
CA HIS A 115 1.58 -24.54 12.38
C HIS A 115 2.59 -24.85 13.51
N MET A 116 2.12 -24.99 14.76
CA MET A 116 2.98 -25.10 15.95
C MET A 116 4.06 -26.20 15.82
N LYS A 117 3.70 -27.39 15.32
CA LYS A 117 4.67 -28.49 15.12
C LYS A 117 5.82 -28.09 14.19
N TYR A 118 5.54 -27.33 13.14
CA TYR A 118 6.55 -26.84 12.21
C TYR A 118 7.38 -25.73 12.84
N ILE A 119 6.74 -24.78 13.53
CA ILE A 119 7.42 -23.68 14.21
C ILE A 119 8.40 -24.22 15.26
N VAL A 120 7.99 -25.19 16.09
CA VAL A 120 8.87 -25.84 17.05
C VAL A 120 10.08 -26.49 16.37
N LYS A 121 9.88 -27.18 15.25
CA LYS A 121 10.98 -27.80 14.48
C LYS A 121 11.97 -26.76 13.93
N LEU A 122 11.51 -25.57 13.55
CA LEU A 122 12.40 -24.48 13.16
C LEU A 122 13.18 -23.93 14.36
N LEU A 123 12.56 -23.87 15.54
CA LEU A 123 13.21 -23.40 16.76
C LEU A 123 14.20 -24.44 17.37
N GLU A 124 14.05 -25.72 17.07
CA GLU A 124 15.03 -26.78 17.41
C GLU A 124 16.39 -26.57 16.73
N ARG A 125 16.43 -25.75 15.67
CA ARG A 125 17.65 -25.40 14.94
C ARG A 125 17.83 -23.88 14.93
N PRO A 126 18.14 -23.27 16.09
CA PRO A 126 18.13 -21.83 16.26
C PRO A 126 19.20 -21.09 15.44
N GLU A 127 20.21 -21.81 14.94
CA GLU A 127 21.26 -21.28 14.04
C GLU A 127 20.86 -21.28 12.57
N GLU A 128 19.81 -22.02 12.17
CA GLU A 128 19.36 -22.05 10.77
C GLU A 128 18.52 -20.79 10.46
N PRO A 129 18.81 -20.08 9.35
CA PRO A 129 18.06 -18.89 8.97
C PRO A 129 16.64 -19.26 8.53
N ILE A 130 15.66 -18.60 9.13
CA ILE A 130 14.26 -18.67 8.75
C ILE A 130 13.96 -17.53 7.78
N ARG A 131 13.60 -17.85 6.54
CA ARG A 131 13.24 -16.82 5.54
C ARG A 131 11.86 -16.28 5.84
N TYR A 132 11.68 -14.98 5.73
CA TYR A 132 10.36 -14.35 5.81
C TYR A 132 10.07 -13.52 4.56
N ARG A 133 8.78 -13.40 4.26
CA ARG A 133 8.26 -12.55 3.19
C ARG A 133 7.07 -11.77 3.73
N LEU A 134 7.21 -10.46 3.76
CA LEU A 134 6.13 -9.50 3.99
C LEU A 134 5.69 -8.93 2.65
N GLN A 135 4.40 -9.01 2.38
CA GLN A 135 3.76 -8.34 1.26
C GLN A 135 2.63 -7.47 1.79
N GLY A 136 2.42 -6.33 1.17
CA GLY A 136 1.29 -5.48 1.50
C GLY A 136 0.91 -4.53 0.40
N GLU A 137 -0.29 -3.97 0.53
CA GLU A 137 -0.88 -3.02 -0.40
C GLU A 137 -1.52 -1.89 0.41
N VAL A 138 -0.94 -0.69 0.31
CA VAL A 138 -1.46 0.52 0.94
C VAL A 138 -2.44 1.19 -0.01
N LYS A 139 -3.69 1.33 0.43
CA LYS A 139 -4.75 2.00 -0.31
C LYS A 139 -4.66 3.50 -0.08
N THR A 140 -4.29 4.26 -1.11
CA THR A 140 -4.17 5.73 -1.04
C THR A 140 -5.33 6.44 -1.74
N GLY A 141 -5.46 7.75 -1.58
CA GLY A 141 -6.46 8.61 -2.25
C GLY A 141 -7.90 8.47 -1.72
N LEU A 142 -8.83 9.30 -2.24
CA LEU A 142 -10.24 9.32 -1.80
C LEU A 142 -11.17 8.41 -2.63
N MET A 143 -11.20 8.58 -3.97
CA MET A 143 -12.20 7.93 -4.87
C MET A 143 -11.58 7.04 -5.96
N PHE A 144 -10.58 7.54 -6.69
CA PHE A 144 -9.81 6.80 -7.71
C PHE A 144 -8.39 6.53 -7.21
N GLY A 145 -8.31 6.13 -5.95
CA GLY A 145 -7.07 5.95 -5.22
C GLY A 145 -6.13 4.92 -5.85
N ARG A 146 -4.82 5.16 -5.81
CA ARG A 146 -3.82 4.19 -6.22
C ARG A 146 -3.44 3.27 -5.07
N SER A 147 -3.02 2.07 -5.42
CA SER A 147 -2.52 1.07 -4.49
C SER A 147 -1.01 0.99 -4.57
N VAL A 148 -0.36 1.10 -3.41
CA VAL A 148 1.10 1.12 -3.30
C VAL A 148 1.54 -0.20 -2.71
N HIS A 149 2.39 -0.90 -3.44
CA HIS A 149 2.78 -2.25 -3.08
C HIS A 149 4.06 -2.22 -2.24
N LEU A 150 4.00 -2.88 -1.09
CA LEU A 150 5.13 -3.15 -0.22
C LEU A 150 5.55 -4.61 -0.41
N ARG A 151 6.84 -4.85 -0.64
CA ARG A 151 7.42 -6.20 -0.53
C ARG A 151 8.73 -6.14 0.22
N ARG A 152 8.88 -7.01 1.22
CA ARG A 152 10.13 -7.16 1.96
C ARG A 152 10.39 -8.63 2.21
N ASN A 153 11.57 -9.07 1.78
CA ASN A 153 12.10 -10.39 2.07
C ASN A 153 13.28 -10.23 3.04
N GLY A 154 13.49 -11.22 3.89
CA GLY A 154 14.66 -11.26 4.75
C GLY A 154 14.77 -12.61 5.45
N GLU A 155 15.71 -12.70 6.38
CA GLU A 155 15.99 -13.91 7.14
C GLU A 155 16.08 -13.55 8.63
N ILE A 156 15.63 -14.45 9.49
CA ILE A 156 15.69 -14.33 10.95
C ILE A 156 16.41 -15.56 11.47
N ILE A 157 17.40 -15.36 12.34
CA ILE A 157 18.07 -16.43 13.06
C ILE A 157 17.45 -16.47 14.47
N PRO A 158 16.67 -17.52 14.82
CA PRO A 158 15.97 -17.56 16.11
C PRO A 158 16.89 -17.41 17.33
N GLY A 159 18.12 -17.92 17.24
CA GLY A 159 19.11 -17.83 18.33
C GLY A 159 19.40 -16.40 18.78
N ASP A 160 19.27 -15.40 17.90
CA ASP A 160 19.52 -14.00 18.23
C ASP A 160 18.44 -13.37 19.12
N PHE A 161 17.28 -14.02 19.26
CA PHE A 161 16.07 -13.45 19.89
C PHE A 161 15.55 -14.26 21.08
N ILE A 162 16.17 -15.39 21.42
CA ILE A 162 15.80 -16.21 22.58
C ILE A 162 16.75 -15.82 23.73
N PRO A 163 16.27 -15.14 24.79
CA PRO A 163 17.11 -14.89 25.97
C PRO A 163 17.44 -16.22 26.65
N GLU A 164 18.70 -16.36 27.06
CA GLU A 164 19.25 -17.51 27.81
C GLU A 164 18.53 -17.78 29.14
#